data_AF-Q0RPU1-F1
#
_entry.id   AF-Q0RPU1-F1
#
_cell.length_a   1.000
_cell.length_b   1.000
_cell.length_c   1.000
_cell.angle_alpha   90.00
_cell.angle_beta   90.00
_cell.angle_gamma   90.00
#
_symmetry.space_group_name_H-M   'P 1'
#
loop_
_entity.id
_entity.type
_entity.pdbx_description
1 polymer ?
#
loop_
_entity_poly.entity_id
_entity_poly.type
_entity_poly.pdbx_seq_one_letter_code
_entity_poly.pdbx_strand_id
1 'polypeptide(L)'
;MAGAAPRLTLSPDRGEGSFDGGWWPRTMRLTDELPGLLTALAGADESVRRVCVNGDAWTAIPSLAGGSGLPRARVDWFRTLDRRVVTAGSDGGLPRLRLLVIPPEAAAGPARVLLRAAAAGALTGSPGEILRQAGAEAPAKNDGPTHAEAQADEDAPTDDAPTRDAPTGVAAPESSAVALVASP
;
A
#
# COMPACT_ATOMS: atom_id res chain seq x y z
N MET A 1 -23.00 6.01 12.58
CA MET A 1 -23.15 4.54 12.42
C MET A 1 -21.81 3.92 12.76
N ALA A 2 -21.70 3.24 13.90
CA ALA A 2 -20.48 2.51 14.24
C ALA A 2 -20.33 1.37 13.23
N GLY A 3 -19.28 1.40 12.42
CA GLY A 3 -18.96 0.29 11.53
C GLY A 3 -18.82 -1.00 12.35
N ALA A 4 -19.14 -2.14 11.74
CA ALA A 4 -18.95 -3.43 12.41
C ALA A 4 -17.49 -3.57 12.86
N ALA A 5 -17.27 -4.13 14.05
CA ALA A 5 -15.91 -4.34 14.56
C ALA A 5 -15.08 -5.12 13.52
N PRO A 6 -13.93 -4.56 13.07
CA PRO A 6 -13.10 -5.22 12.08
C PRO A 6 -12.47 -6.47 12.68
N ARG A 7 -12.28 -7.52 11.87
CA ARG A 7 -11.50 -8.69 12.27
C ARG A 7 -10.03 -8.39 12.03
N LEU A 8 -9.46 -7.55 12.88
CA LEU A 8 -8.08 -7.07 12.81
C LEU A 8 -7.26 -7.72 13.94
N THR A 9 -6.02 -8.05 13.63
CA THR A 9 -5.03 -8.44 14.63
C THR A 9 -3.71 -7.80 14.28
N LEU A 10 -3.13 -7.06 15.21
CA LEU A 10 -1.85 -6.38 15.04
C LEU A 10 -0.73 -7.18 15.71
N SER A 11 0.45 -7.13 15.10
CA SER A 11 1.68 -7.65 15.69
C SER A 11 2.13 -6.73 16.84
N PRO A 12 2.80 -7.27 17.88
CA PRO A 12 3.43 -6.46 18.91
C PRO A 12 4.60 -5.64 18.35
N ASP A 13 5.42 -6.26 17.49
CA ASP A 13 6.61 -5.65 16.88
C ASP A 13 6.27 -5.04 15.51
N ARG A 14 5.79 -3.78 15.52
CA ARG A 14 5.39 -3.06 14.31
C ARG A 14 6.56 -2.25 13.74
N GLY A 15 6.81 -2.42 12.44
CA GLY A 15 7.86 -1.75 11.67
C GLY A 15 9.15 -2.56 11.50
N GLU A 16 9.26 -3.72 12.14
CA GLU A 16 10.47 -4.58 12.08
C GLU A 16 10.26 -5.84 11.23
N GLY A 17 9.00 -6.24 11.00
CA GLY A 17 8.63 -7.45 10.28
C GLY A 17 8.16 -7.22 8.83
N SER A 18 7.82 -8.33 8.15
CA SER A 18 7.19 -8.25 6.82
C SER A 18 5.77 -7.69 6.88
N PHE A 19 5.05 -7.95 7.97
CA PHE A 19 3.70 -7.48 8.21
C PHE A 19 3.50 -7.08 9.68
N ASP A 20 2.79 -5.97 9.87
CA ASP A 20 2.44 -5.38 11.16
C ASP A 20 1.10 -5.89 11.69
N GLY A 21 0.42 -6.74 10.92
CA GLY A 21 -0.83 -7.36 11.30
C GLY A 21 -1.53 -8.09 10.17
N GLY A 22 -2.64 -8.72 10.53
CA GLY A 22 -3.55 -9.41 9.64
C GLY A 22 -4.95 -8.82 9.77
N TRP A 23 -5.60 -8.64 8.63
CA TRP A 23 -6.96 -8.11 8.54
C TRP A 23 -7.83 -9.03 7.70
N TRP A 24 -8.95 -9.48 8.28
CA TRP A 24 -9.96 -10.28 7.59
C TRP A 24 -11.23 -9.46 7.37
N PRO A 25 -11.31 -8.69 6.28
CA PRO A 25 -12.53 -7.96 5.93
C PRO A 25 -13.74 -8.90 5.79
N ARG A 26 -14.94 -8.35 5.94
CA ARG A 26 -16.18 -9.11 5.65
C ARG A 26 -16.55 -9.04 4.16
N THR A 27 -16.14 -7.97 3.49
CA THR A 27 -16.39 -7.71 2.07
C THR A 27 -15.19 -7.03 1.42
N MET A 28 -15.07 -7.09 0.10
CA MET A 28 -14.10 -6.28 -0.65
C MET A 28 -14.66 -4.89 -1.03
N ARG A 29 -15.61 -4.36 -0.25
CA ARG A 29 -16.12 -2.98 -0.38
C ARG A 29 -15.42 -2.07 0.62
N LEU A 30 -14.53 -1.23 0.12
CA LEU A 30 -13.62 -0.48 0.99
C LEU A 30 -14.36 0.57 1.84
N THR A 31 -15.43 1.17 1.31
CA THR A 31 -16.27 2.14 2.05
C THR A 31 -16.94 1.54 3.29
N ASP A 32 -17.30 0.25 3.27
CA ASP A 32 -17.98 -0.42 4.39
C ASP A 32 -16.98 -0.86 5.48
N GLU A 33 -15.75 -1.14 5.06
CA GLU A 33 -14.71 -1.76 5.88
C GLU A 33 -13.78 -0.72 6.54
N LEU A 34 -13.47 0.39 5.85
CA LEU A 34 -12.55 1.42 6.36
C LEU A 34 -12.97 2.07 7.68
N PRO A 35 -14.24 2.43 7.92
CA PRO A 35 -14.63 3.06 9.18
C PRO A 35 -14.31 2.17 10.39
N GLY A 36 -14.55 0.86 10.27
CA GLY A 36 -14.22 -0.11 11.30
C GLY A 36 -12.71 -0.23 11.49
N LEU A 37 -11.97 -0.37 10.38
CA LEU A 37 -10.51 -0.48 10.40
C LEU A 37 -9.85 0.74 11.07
N LEU A 38 -10.24 1.95 10.69
CA LEU A 38 -9.71 3.20 11.27
C LEU A 38 -10.00 3.31 12.77
N THR A 39 -11.20 2.92 13.21
CA THR A 39 -11.54 2.91 14.64
C THR A 39 -10.68 1.91 15.42
N ALA A 40 -10.41 0.72 14.88
CA ALA A 40 -9.56 -0.26 15.55
C ALA A 40 -8.09 0.16 15.59
N LEU A 41 -7.57 0.76 14.51
CA LEU A 41 -6.20 1.27 14.47
C LEU A 41 -6.00 2.44 15.45
N ALA A 42 -6.94 3.38 15.52
CA ALA A 42 -6.90 4.45 16.52
C ALA A 42 -6.96 3.92 17.96
N GLY A 43 -7.74 2.85 18.21
CA GLY A 43 -7.76 2.17 19.50
C GLY A 43 -6.46 1.45 19.87
N ALA A 44 -5.59 1.18 18.87
CA ALA A 44 -4.26 0.61 19.04
C ALA A 44 -3.14 1.68 19.05
N ASP A 45 -3.50 2.95 19.26
CA ASP A 45 -2.60 4.12 19.24
C ASP A 45 -1.92 4.38 17.88
N GLU A 46 -2.47 3.84 16.80
CA GLU A 46 -1.97 4.07 15.45
C GLU A 46 -2.67 5.28 14.82
N SER A 47 -1.90 6.35 14.62
CA SER A 47 -2.38 7.54 13.89
C SER A 47 -2.40 7.27 12.39
N VAL A 48 -3.59 7.01 11.86
CA VAL A 48 -3.81 6.76 10.42
C VAL A 48 -4.42 7.98 9.75
N ARG A 49 -3.64 8.59 8.86
CA ARG A 49 -4.06 9.68 7.98
C ARG A 49 -4.07 9.29 6.51
N ARG A 50 -3.37 8.21 6.17
CA ARG A 50 -3.28 7.70 4.81
C ARG A 50 -3.45 6.19 4.79
N VAL A 51 -4.27 5.70 3.86
CA VAL A 51 -4.47 4.27 3.59
C VAL A 51 -4.25 4.04 2.11
N CYS A 52 -3.39 3.07 1.78
CA CYS A 52 -3.14 2.68 0.38
C CYS A 52 -3.61 1.25 0.15
N VAL A 53 -4.34 1.04 -0.95
CA VAL A 53 -4.89 -0.26 -1.35
C VAL A 53 -4.57 -0.59 -2.81
N ASN A 54 -4.74 -1.85 -3.21
CA ASN A 54 -4.75 -2.20 -4.62
C ASN A 54 -6.13 -1.85 -5.24
N GLY A 55 -6.11 -1.10 -6.35
CA GLY A 55 -7.33 -0.62 -7.01
C GLY A 55 -8.16 -1.69 -7.74
N ASP A 56 -7.53 -2.81 -8.12
CA ASP A 56 -8.21 -3.92 -8.81
C ASP A 56 -8.77 -4.95 -7.80
N ALA A 57 -8.26 -4.96 -6.57
CA ALA A 57 -8.69 -5.85 -5.51
C ALA A 57 -9.92 -5.35 -4.74
N TRP A 58 -10.09 -4.03 -4.64
CA TRP A 58 -11.10 -3.39 -3.81
C TRP A 58 -12.15 -2.67 -4.67
N THR A 59 -13.39 -2.70 -4.21
CA THR A 59 -14.51 -1.98 -4.83
C THR A 59 -14.99 -0.83 -3.94
N ALA A 60 -15.67 0.16 -4.53
CA ALA A 60 -16.19 1.33 -3.81
C ALA A 60 -15.11 2.00 -2.93
N ILE A 61 -14.00 2.39 -3.56
CA ILE A 61 -12.85 3.04 -2.93
C ILE A 61 -13.20 4.54 -2.76
N PRO A 62 -13.44 5.03 -1.53
CA PRO A 62 -13.65 6.46 -1.30
C PRO A 62 -12.32 7.20 -1.42
N SER A 63 -12.31 8.50 -1.70
CA SER A 63 -11.09 9.33 -1.63
C SER A 63 -10.70 9.70 -0.20
N LEU A 64 -11.70 9.79 0.68
CA LEU A 64 -11.55 10.08 2.11
C LEU A 64 -12.47 9.16 2.91
N ALA A 65 -11.96 8.59 4.00
CA ALA A 65 -12.72 7.79 4.95
C ALA A 65 -12.48 8.26 6.38
N GLY A 66 -13.46 8.06 7.27
CA GLY A 66 -13.31 8.43 8.67
C GLY A 66 -14.03 7.44 9.58
N GLY A 67 -13.41 7.11 10.71
CA GLY A 67 -14.08 6.46 11.83
C GLY A 67 -14.88 7.46 12.66
N SER A 68 -15.75 6.96 13.54
CA SER A 68 -16.56 7.81 14.42
C SER A 68 -15.66 8.63 15.36
N GLY A 69 -15.69 9.96 15.25
CA GLY A 69 -14.91 10.86 16.11
C GLY A 69 -13.42 10.93 15.80
N LEU A 70 -12.97 10.35 14.68
CA LEU A 70 -11.57 10.33 14.28
C LEU A 70 -11.30 11.27 13.11
N PRO A 71 -10.05 11.76 12.95
CA PRO A 71 -9.64 12.45 11.74
C PRO A 71 -9.90 11.60 10.50
N ARG A 72 -10.25 12.26 9.40
CA ARG A 72 -10.43 11.58 8.12
C ARG A 72 -9.07 11.17 7.57
N ALA A 73 -8.97 9.93 7.12
CA ALA A 73 -7.83 9.40 6.40
C ALA A 73 -8.07 9.53 4.88
N ARG A 74 -7.05 9.99 4.17
CA ARG A 74 -6.98 9.93 2.71
C ARG A 74 -6.78 8.48 2.29
N VAL A 75 -7.50 8.09 1.25
CA VAL A 75 -7.42 6.76 0.68
C VAL A 75 -6.86 6.89 -0.72
N ASP A 76 -5.70 6.31 -0.93
CA ASP A 76 -5.06 6.22 -2.24
C ASP A 76 -5.09 4.76 -2.71
N TRP A 77 -5.04 4.57 -4.02
CA TRP A 77 -5.04 3.25 -4.62
C TRP A 77 -3.95 3.15 -5.68
N PHE A 78 -3.32 1.99 -5.75
CA PHE A 78 -2.23 1.70 -6.68
C PHE A 78 -2.40 0.30 -7.22
N ARG A 79 -2.44 0.13 -8.55
CA ARG A 79 -2.49 -1.22 -9.16
C ARG A 79 -1.21 -2.02 -8.94
N THR A 80 -0.11 -1.35 -8.65
CA THR A 80 1.20 -1.94 -8.35
C THR A 80 1.32 -2.49 -6.94
N LEU A 81 0.42 -2.11 -6.02
CA LEU A 81 0.39 -2.68 -4.67
C LEU A 81 -0.11 -4.12 -4.76
N ASP A 82 0.42 -5.05 -3.96
CA ASP A 82 -0.12 -6.41 -3.93
C ASP A 82 -1.59 -6.38 -3.45
N ARG A 83 -2.47 -7.09 -4.16
CA ARG A 83 -3.91 -7.20 -3.85
C ARG A 83 -4.23 -7.68 -2.43
N ARG A 84 -3.29 -8.35 -1.77
CA ARG A 84 -3.41 -8.90 -0.41
C ARG A 84 -2.76 -7.98 0.63
N VAL A 85 -2.38 -6.76 0.27
CA VAL A 85 -1.70 -5.83 1.18
C VAL A 85 -2.46 -4.52 1.25
N VAL A 86 -2.69 -4.06 2.47
CA VAL A 86 -3.16 -2.70 2.75
C VAL A 86 -2.09 -2.04 3.59
N THR A 87 -1.71 -0.82 3.22
CA THR A 87 -0.77 -0.04 4.02
C THR A 87 -1.46 1.15 4.65
N ALA A 88 -1.07 1.49 5.88
CA ALA A 88 -1.63 2.58 6.64
C ALA A 88 -0.52 3.36 7.37
N GLY A 89 -0.72 4.66 7.54
CA GLY A 89 0.24 5.50 8.26
C GLY A 89 -0.21 6.94 8.43
N SER A 90 0.64 7.75 9.08
CA SER A 90 0.44 9.19 9.28
C SER A 90 0.93 10.01 8.07
N ASP A 91 0.51 11.28 8.03
CA ASP A 91 1.02 12.25 7.05
C ASP A 91 2.49 12.59 7.36
N GLY A 92 3.36 12.59 6.34
CA GLY A 92 4.77 13.02 6.47
C GLY A 92 5.84 11.91 6.53
N GLY A 93 5.49 10.64 6.29
CA GLY A 93 6.46 9.54 6.21
C GLY A 93 5.96 8.35 5.37
N LEU A 94 6.81 7.32 5.21
CA LEU A 94 6.38 6.05 4.60
C LEU A 94 5.27 5.41 5.44
N PRO A 95 4.27 4.75 4.82
CA PRO A 95 3.23 4.05 5.56
C PRO A 95 3.87 2.98 6.43
N ARG A 96 3.76 3.15 7.74
CA ARG A 96 4.49 2.36 8.74
C ARG A 96 3.83 1.01 9.01
N LEU A 97 2.55 0.87 8.66
CA LEU A 97 1.80 -0.36 8.86
C LEU A 97 1.52 -1.04 7.53
N ARG A 98 1.87 -2.32 7.44
CA ARG A 98 1.56 -3.25 6.37
C ARG A 98 0.69 -4.36 6.93
N LEU A 99 -0.56 -4.41 6.47
CA LEU A 99 -1.54 -5.40 6.90
C LEU A 99 -1.75 -6.43 5.80
N LEU A 100 -1.69 -7.71 6.17
CA LEU A 100 -2.07 -8.81 5.28
C LEU A 100 -3.60 -8.90 5.22
N VAL A 101 -4.16 -8.75 4.02
CA VAL A 101 -5.59 -8.95 3.76
C VAL A 101 -5.87 -10.42 3.54
N ILE A 102 -6.69 -10.98 4.41
CA ILE A 102 -7.24 -12.32 4.28
C ILE A 102 -8.56 -12.20 3.49
N PRO A 103 -8.74 -12.88 2.36
CA PRO A 103 -9.98 -12.78 1.58
C PRO A 103 -11.23 -13.08 2.42
N PRO A 104 -12.35 -12.36 2.23
CA PRO A 104 -13.58 -12.61 2.98
C PRO A 104 -14.13 -14.02 2.72
N GLU A 105 -13.85 -14.61 1.55
CA GLU A 105 -14.22 -15.97 1.17
C GLU A 105 -13.35 -17.06 1.83
N ALA A 106 -12.25 -16.68 2.49
CA ALA A 106 -11.37 -17.63 3.16
C ALA A 106 -12.13 -18.39 4.25
N ALA A 107 -11.89 -19.71 4.32
CA ALA A 107 -12.46 -20.53 5.38
C ALA A 107 -12.03 -20.03 6.77
N ALA A 108 -12.93 -20.09 7.74
CA ALA A 108 -12.70 -19.54 9.07
C ALA A 108 -11.51 -20.17 9.81
N GLY A 109 -11.20 -21.45 9.55
CA GLY A 109 -10.04 -22.13 10.12
C GLY A 109 -8.72 -21.47 9.69
N PRO A 110 -8.38 -21.50 8.38
CA PRO A 110 -7.25 -20.77 7.80
C PRO A 110 -7.17 -19.30 8.22
N ALA A 111 -8.28 -18.57 8.14
CA ALA A 111 -8.30 -17.15 8.50
C ALA A 111 -7.91 -16.91 9.97
N ARG A 112 -8.42 -17.73 10.90
CA ARG A 112 -8.04 -17.66 12.32
C ARG A 112 -6.59 -18.05 12.56
N VAL A 113 -6.05 -19.01 11.82
CA VAL A 113 -4.62 -19.37 11.89
C VAL A 113 -3.75 -18.18 11.50
N LEU A 114 -4.09 -17.50 10.41
CA LEU A 114 -3.37 -16.32 9.95
C LEU A 114 -3.47 -15.14 10.92
N LEU A 115 -4.66 -14.87 11.48
CA LEU A 115 -4.82 -13.84 12.51
C LEU A 115 -3.99 -14.14 13.77
N ARG A 116 -3.90 -15.42 14.19
CA ARG A 116 -3.00 -15.80 15.29
C ARG A 116 -1.53 -15.66 14.93
N ALA A 117 -1.14 -16.01 13.70
CA ALA A 117 0.22 -15.80 13.22
C ALA A 117 0.58 -14.30 13.19
N ALA A 118 -0.36 -13.44 12.81
CA ALA A 118 -0.23 -11.99 12.90
C ALA A 118 0.01 -11.53 14.34
N ALA A 119 -0.80 -12.00 15.30
CA ALA A 119 -0.61 -11.67 16.72
C ALA A 119 0.78 -12.05 17.26
N ALA A 120 1.38 -13.09 16.69
CA ALA A 120 2.71 -13.58 17.06
C ALA A 120 3.85 -12.95 16.24
N GLY A 121 3.56 -12.00 15.32
CA GLY A 121 4.57 -11.44 14.42
C GLY A 121 5.16 -12.45 13.42
N ALA A 122 4.48 -13.58 13.20
CA ALA A 122 5.01 -14.73 12.46
C ALA A 122 4.60 -14.73 10.96
N LEU A 123 4.05 -13.62 10.45
CA LEU A 123 3.74 -13.47 9.03
C LEU A 123 5.00 -13.06 8.27
N THR A 124 5.70 -14.04 7.68
CA THR A 124 6.95 -13.84 6.94
C THR A 124 6.84 -14.39 5.52
N GLY A 125 7.47 -13.71 4.55
CA GLY A 125 7.45 -14.10 3.14
C GLY A 125 6.44 -13.32 2.30
N SER A 126 6.14 -13.81 1.09
CA SER A 126 5.22 -13.12 0.20
C SER A 126 3.75 -13.28 0.64
N PRO A 127 2.89 -12.26 0.43
CA PRO A 127 1.48 -12.33 0.83
C PRO A 127 0.75 -13.56 0.27
N GLY A 128 1.01 -13.90 -1.00
CA GLY A 128 0.38 -15.04 -1.67
C GLY A 128 0.83 -16.39 -1.09
N GLU A 129 2.11 -16.56 -0.77
CA GLU A 129 2.61 -17.80 -0.15
C GLU A 129 2.01 -18.02 1.23
N ILE A 130 1.96 -16.97 2.05
CA ILE A 130 1.37 -17.01 3.40
C ILE A 130 -0.09 -17.50 3.33
N LEU A 131 -0.90 -16.92 2.44
CA LEU A 131 -2.30 -17.32 2.29
C LEU A 131 -2.45 -18.75 1.75
N ARG A 132 -1.64 -19.14 0.77
CA ARG A 132 -1.68 -20.48 0.17
C ARG A 132 -1.29 -21.56 1.18
N GLN A 133 -0.24 -21.32 1.97
CA GLN A 133 0.20 -22.26 3.00
C GLN A 133 -0.85 -22.47 4.10
N ALA A 134 -1.58 -21.41 4.45
CA ALA A 134 -2.69 -21.52 5.39
C ALA A 134 -3.96 -22.14 4.78
N GLY A 135 -4.05 -22.27 3.45
CA GLY A 135 -5.27 -22.68 2.74
C GLY A 135 -6.36 -21.59 2.73
N ALA A 136 -5.97 -20.33 2.85
CA ALA A 136 -6.86 -19.17 2.86
C ALA A 136 -7.12 -18.58 1.46
N GLU A 137 -6.48 -19.13 0.43
CA GLU A 137 -6.68 -18.75 -0.96
C GLU A 137 -7.28 -19.91 -1.76
N ALA A 138 -8.43 -19.70 -2.39
CA ALA A 138 -8.90 -20.58 -3.45
C ALA A 138 -7.97 -20.40 -4.67
N PRO A 139 -7.67 -21.46 -5.46
CA PRO A 139 -6.73 -21.34 -6.58
C PRO A 139 -7.14 -20.19 -7.49
N ALA A 140 -6.27 -19.18 -7.58
CA ALA A 140 -6.46 -18.03 -8.45
C ALA A 140 -6.65 -18.52 -9.89
N LYS A 141 -7.74 -18.10 -10.54
CA LYS A 141 -7.74 -18.02 -12.01
C LYS A 141 -6.70 -16.97 -12.36
N ASN A 142 -5.68 -17.37 -13.12
CA ASN A 142 -4.51 -16.57 -13.50
C ASN A 142 -4.90 -15.15 -13.97
N ASP A 143 -4.45 -14.13 -13.25
CA ASP A 143 -4.18 -12.82 -13.82
C ASP A 143 -2.67 -12.60 -13.73
N GLY A 144 -2.04 -12.52 -14.89
CA GLY A 144 -0.59 -12.36 -15.04
C GLY A 144 -0.09 -10.99 -14.59
N PRO A 145 1.23 -10.81 -14.40
CA PRO A 145 1.78 -9.55 -13.93
C PRO A 145 1.73 -8.51 -15.06
N THR A 146 0.81 -7.55 -14.98
CA THR A 146 0.89 -6.32 -15.79
C THR A 146 1.81 -5.34 -15.08
N HIS A 147 2.88 -5.01 -15.80
CA HIS A 147 3.98 -4.16 -15.37
C HIS A 147 3.50 -2.74 -15.01
N ALA A 148 4.19 -2.15 -14.04
CA ALA A 148 3.92 -0.85 -13.44
C ALA A 148 3.92 0.30 -14.46
N GLU A 149 2.82 1.06 -14.49
CA GLU A 149 2.80 2.42 -15.01
C GLU A 149 2.38 3.36 -13.87
N ALA A 150 3.34 4.18 -13.44
CA ALA A 150 3.16 5.24 -12.48
C ALA A 150 2.58 6.46 -13.21
N GLN A 151 1.41 6.94 -12.80
CA GLN A 151 0.90 8.22 -13.27
C GLN A 151 1.43 9.32 -12.34
N ALA A 152 2.45 10.03 -12.80
CA ALA A 152 2.74 11.37 -12.36
C ALA A 152 1.80 12.30 -13.13
N ASP A 153 0.96 13.01 -12.37
CA ASP A 153 0.22 14.17 -12.81
C ASP A 153 1.20 15.35 -12.81
N GLU A 154 1.70 15.78 -13.97
CA GLU A 154 2.24 17.14 -14.14
C GLU A 154 1.93 17.69 -15.55
N ASP A 155 1.15 18.77 -15.51
CA ASP A 155 0.84 19.83 -16.47
C ASP A 155 1.85 20.05 -17.63
N ALA A 156 1.34 20.06 -18.86
CA ALA A 156 2.10 20.45 -20.05
C ALA A 156 1.49 21.71 -20.67
N PRO A 157 2.27 22.79 -20.93
CA PRO A 157 2.00 23.69 -22.01
C PRO A 157 2.75 23.24 -23.27
N THR A 158 2.01 22.97 -24.33
CA THR A 158 2.51 22.80 -25.69
C THR A 158 2.89 24.17 -26.25
N ASP A 159 4.16 24.35 -26.65
CA ASP A 159 4.55 25.40 -27.58
C ASP A 159 5.25 24.78 -28.81
N ASP A 160 4.93 25.39 -29.94
CA ASP A 160 5.01 24.90 -31.31
C ASP A 160 6.45 24.84 -31.88
N ALA A 161 6.59 24.10 -32.98
CA ALA A 161 7.81 23.71 -33.73
C ALA A 161 8.64 24.91 -34.29
N PRO A 162 9.74 24.77 -35.10
CA PRO A 162 10.19 23.57 -35.84
C PRO A 162 11.72 23.34 -36.06
N THR A 163 11.99 22.09 -36.48
CA THR A 163 13.03 21.56 -37.38
C THR A 163 14.20 22.45 -37.85
N ARG A 164 15.43 21.96 -37.66
CA ARG A 164 16.50 22.08 -38.68
C ARG A 164 17.61 21.01 -38.55
N ASP A 165 17.86 20.36 -39.68
CA ASP A 165 19.04 19.63 -40.17
C ASP A 165 20.30 19.49 -39.27
N ALA A 166 20.82 18.25 -39.24
CA ALA A 166 22.23 17.89 -38.93
C ALA A 166 23.19 18.43 -40.04
N PRO A 167 24.54 18.28 -40.02
CA PRO A 167 25.34 17.33 -39.23
C PRO A 167 26.76 17.78 -38.78
N THR A 168 27.43 16.86 -38.06
CA THR A 168 28.90 16.63 -37.98
C THR A 168 29.82 17.69 -37.36
N GLY A 169 30.54 17.30 -36.31
CA GLY A 169 31.80 17.97 -35.93
C GLY A 169 32.38 17.59 -34.57
N VAL A 170 33.22 16.54 -34.55
CA VAL A 170 34.54 16.46 -33.90
C VAL A 170 34.75 16.84 -32.40
N ALA A 171 35.52 15.95 -31.74
CA ALA A 171 36.45 16.14 -30.62
C ALA A 171 35.96 15.95 -29.17
N ALA A 172 36.38 14.81 -28.60
CA ALA A 172 36.89 14.67 -27.23
C ALA A 172 38.14 15.57 -27.01
N PRO A 173 38.71 15.76 -25.80
CA PRO A 173 38.59 14.89 -24.62
C PRO A 173 38.53 15.57 -23.23
N GLU A 174 38.44 14.67 -22.25
CA GLU A 174 38.65 14.80 -20.80
C GLU A 174 39.64 15.88 -20.33
N SER A 175 39.24 16.64 -19.31
CA SER A 175 40.07 16.94 -18.13
C SER A 175 39.23 17.68 -17.08
N SER A 176 39.10 17.14 -15.87
CA SER A 176 38.70 17.96 -14.72
C SER A 176 39.39 17.45 -13.45
N ALA A 177 40.58 18.00 -13.22
CA ALA A 177 41.24 17.99 -11.93
C ALA A 177 41.04 19.35 -11.25
N VAL A 178 40.45 19.30 -10.06
CA VAL A 178 40.69 20.07 -8.82
C VAL A 178 41.20 21.53 -8.90
N ALA A 179 40.51 22.44 -8.19
CA ALA A 179 41.06 23.29 -7.10
C ALA A 179 40.14 24.50 -6.77
N LEU A 180 39.93 24.74 -5.46
CA LEU A 180 39.97 26.03 -4.71
C LEU A 180 39.25 27.27 -5.31
N VAL A 181 38.51 28.16 -4.61
CA VAL A 181 38.72 28.80 -3.29
C VAL A 181 37.63 29.89 -3.07
N ALA A 182 37.29 30.12 -1.80
CA ALA A 182 36.80 31.34 -1.11
C ALA A 182 35.69 32.27 -1.67
N SER A 183 34.70 32.50 -0.78
CA SER A 183 34.12 33.77 -0.25
C SER A 183 33.82 34.96 -1.18
N PRO A 184 32.82 35.77 -0.82
CA PRO A 184 32.96 36.76 0.26
C PRO A 184 32.14 36.47 1.53
#